data_AF-A0A536VBA4-F1
#
_entry.id   AF-A0A536VBA4-F1
#
_cell.length_a   1.000
_cell.length_b   1.000
_cell.length_c   1.000
_cell.angle_alpha   90.00
_cell.angle_beta   90.00
_cell.angle_gamma   90.00
#
_symmetry.space_group_name_H-M   'P 1'
#
loop_
_entity.id
_entity.type
_entity.pdbx_description
1 polymer ?
#
loop_
_entity_poly.entity_id
_entity_poly.type
_entity_poly.pdbx_seq_one_letter_code
_entity_poly.pdbx_strand_id
1 'polypeptide(L)'
;MTLTRSLAAAGLLAVSLAATSAHANSLTFQGVTFDTQAIDADTLQLTISNALAANGDWTGIQYLQAFEIKDIGNVTGATLTGWTSDVDHGLAANGLGCTTGGTPGACFFSAPAMSLSNSMSFTIDFTGTGLNFDAPHLKVQFLESLTQDKPTGNLLSLTIPAVPEPQTYALMLAGLAAVGFVARRRRQA
;
A
#
# COMPACT_ATOMS: atom_id res chain seq x y z
N MET A 1 -60.39 26.31 29.55
CA MET A 1 -59.83 25.03 30.03
C MET A 1 -58.95 24.47 28.93
N THR A 2 -57.64 24.63 29.08
CA THR A 2 -56.58 24.24 28.15
C THR A 2 -55.72 23.17 28.82
N LEU A 3 -55.58 21.99 28.24
CA LEU A 3 -54.53 20.99 28.52
C LEU A 3 -54.38 20.07 27.29
N THR A 4 -53.42 20.35 26.40
CA THR A 4 -52.09 19.72 26.28
C THR A 4 -52.10 18.24 25.85
N ARG A 5 -51.78 17.97 24.58
CA ARG A 5 -51.24 16.68 24.12
C ARG A 5 -49.74 16.84 23.90
N SER A 6 -48.96 16.24 24.78
CA SER A 6 -47.52 16.13 24.69
C SER A 6 -47.14 15.11 23.62
N LEU A 7 -46.36 15.49 22.60
CA LEU A 7 -45.54 14.56 21.83
C LEU A 7 -44.08 14.91 22.06
N ALA A 8 -43.38 14.01 22.77
CA ALA A 8 -41.95 14.04 22.93
C ALA A 8 -41.27 13.71 21.59
N ALA A 9 -40.43 14.63 21.10
CA ALA A 9 -39.60 14.42 19.94
C ALA A 9 -38.30 13.72 20.37
N ALA A 10 -38.09 12.49 19.89
CA ALA A 10 -36.82 11.78 20.02
C ALA A 10 -35.82 12.35 19.00
N GLY A 11 -34.79 13.05 19.48
CA GLY A 11 -33.66 13.51 18.68
C GLY A 11 -32.67 12.38 18.42
N LEU A 12 -32.47 12.02 17.16
CA LEU A 12 -31.39 11.14 16.72
C LEU A 12 -30.11 11.97 16.55
N LEU A 13 -29.14 11.77 17.45
CA LEU A 13 -27.76 12.21 17.25
C LEU A 13 -27.13 11.37 16.13
N ALA A 14 -26.77 12.01 15.02
CA ALA A 14 -25.94 11.40 13.98
C ALA A 14 -24.46 11.65 14.32
N VAL A 15 -23.74 10.59 14.68
CA VAL A 15 -22.27 10.60 14.85
C VAL A 15 -21.65 10.53 13.45
N SER A 16 -20.88 11.55 13.07
CA SER A 16 -20.10 11.56 11.84
C SER A 16 -18.78 10.82 12.04
N LEU A 17 -18.69 9.57 11.56
CA LEU A 17 -17.41 8.88 11.36
C LEU A 17 -16.73 9.48 10.12
N ALA A 18 -15.65 10.23 10.30
CA ALA A 18 -14.71 10.52 9.23
C ALA A 18 -13.88 9.26 8.98
N ALA A 19 -14.32 8.40 8.08
CA ALA A 19 -13.50 7.32 7.56
C ALA A 19 -12.59 7.92 6.47
N THR A 20 -11.32 8.15 6.79
CA THR A 20 -10.30 8.32 5.75
C THR A 20 -10.13 6.96 5.08
N SER A 21 -10.59 6.83 3.84
CA SER A 21 -10.31 5.67 3.01
C SER A 21 -8.80 5.54 2.86
N ALA A 22 -8.20 4.53 3.48
CA ALA A 22 -6.82 4.16 3.22
C ALA A 22 -6.78 3.55 1.81
N HIS A 23 -6.30 4.33 0.83
CA HIS A 23 -6.11 3.84 -0.53
C HIS A 23 -5.08 2.71 -0.50
N ALA A 24 -5.49 1.53 -0.96
CA ALA A 24 -4.63 0.39 -1.15
C ALA A 24 -4.34 0.24 -2.64
N ASN A 25 -3.07 0.07 -2.98
CA ASN A 25 -2.60 -0.21 -4.33
C ASN A 25 -2.19 -1.69 -4.39
N SER A 26 -2.38 -2.33 -5.55
CA SER A 26 -2.08 -3.76 -5.69
C SER A 26 -1.52 -4.09 -7.07
N LEU A 27 -0.47 -4.90 -7.09
CA LEU A 27 0.18 -5.42 -8.30
C LEU A 27 0.51 -6.89 -8.10
N THR A 28 0.03 -7.75 -9.01
CA THR A 28 0.48 -9.15 -9.08
C THR A 28 1.41 -9.34 -10.28
N PHE A 29 2.61 -9.86 -10.03
CA PHE A 29 3.58 -10.19 -11.07
C PHE A 29 4.21 -11.55 -10.77
N GLN A 30 4.23 -12.43 -11.76
CA GLN A 30 4.79 -13.78 -11.65
C GLN A 30 4.29 -14.57 -10.43
N GLY A 31 3.01 -14.41 -10.09
CA GLY A 31 2.37 -15.07 -8.96
C GLY A 31 2.63 -14.44 -7.59
N VAL A 32 3.50 -13.43 -7.49
CA VAL A 32 3.73 -12.67 -6.24
C VAL A 32 2.86 -11.41 -6.26
N THR A 33 2.21 -11.12 -5.14
CA THR A 33 1.39 -9.90 -5.00
C THR A 33 2.09 -8.90 -4.10
N PHE A 34 2.12 -7.65 -4.57
CA PHE A 34 2.68 -6.50 -3.90
C PHE A 34 1.54 -5.51 -3.64
N ASP A 35 1.26 -5.29 -2.37
CA ASP A 35 0.26 -4.32 -1.93
C ASP A 35 0.95 -3.16 -1.24
N THR A 36 0.52 -1.94 -1.52
CA THR A 36 0.97 -0.76 -0.76
C THR A 36 -0.22 -0.02 -0.17
N GLN A 37 -0.04 0.49 1.05
CA GLN A 37 -1.05 1.28 1.75
C GLN A 37 -0.37 2.44 2.46
N ALA A 38 -0.85 3.66 2.20
CA ALA A 38 -0.49 4.81 3.02
C ALA A 38 -1.11 4.64 4.41
N ILE A 39 -0.27 4.56 5.44
CA ILE A 39 -0.70 4.48 6.83
C ILE A 39 -1.00 5.89 7.35
N ASP A 40 -0.16 6.85 6.97
CA ASP A 40 -0.34 8.28 7.18
C ASP A 40 0.38 9.08 6.07
N ALA A 41 0.75 10.33 6.33
CA ALA A 41 1.28 11.25 5.33
C ALA A 41 2.73 10.92 4.90
N ASP A 42 3.48 10.24 5.75
CA ASP A 42 4.89 9.92 5.54
C ASP A 42 5.22 8.43 5.74
N THR A 43 4.23 7.62 6.12
CA THR A 43 4.39 6.18 6.35
C THR A 43 3.68 5.36 5.28
N LEU A 44 4.42 4.48 4.60
CA LEU A 44 3.90 3.48 3.66
C LEU A 44 4.10 2.08 4.22
N GLN A 45 3.06 1.25 4.14
CA GLN A 45 3.21 -0.19 4.31
C GLN A 45 3.32 -0.86 2.93
N LEU A 46 4.38 -1.64 2.72
CA LEU A 46 4.50 -2.60 1.61
C LEU A 46 4.23 -4.00 2.15
N THR A 47 3.30 -4.73 1.56
CA THR A 47 3.07 -6.15 1.83
C THR A 47 3.43 -6.97 0.61
N ILE A 48 4.23 -8.02 0.81
CA ILE A 48 4.58 -9.00 -0.20
C ILE A 48 3.93 -10.31 0.19
N SER A 49 3.10 -10.85 -0.69
CA SER A 49 2.40 -12.11 -0.46
C SER A 49 2.60 -13.11 -1.59
N ASN A 50 2.44 -14.40 -1.25
CA ASN A 50 2.57 -15.52 -2.16
C ASN A 50 3.97 -15.68 -2.81
N ALA A 51 5.02 -15.15 -2.16
CA ALA A 51 6.38 -15.16 -2.70
C ALA A 51 6.95 -16.57 -2.93
N LEU A 52 6.65 -17.54 -2.05
CA LEU A 52 7.17 -18.91 -2.18
C LEU A 52 6.44 -19.72 -3.26
N ALA A 53 5.38 -19.18 -3.85
CA ALA A 53 4.68 -19.75 -5.00
C ALA A 53 4.91 -18.93 -6.28
N ALA A 54 5.98 -18.13 -6.32
CA ALA A 54 6.40 -17.42 -7.51
C ALA A 54 6.61 -18.37 -8.70
N ASN A 55 6.28 -17.90 -9.88
CA ASN A 55 6.39 -18.63 -11.14
C ASN A 55 7.23 -17.84 -12.16
N GLY A 56 7.33 -18.37 -13.38
CA GLY A 56 8.14 -17.74 -14.42
C GLY A 56 9.62 -17.72 -14.06
N ASP A 57 10.29 -16.60 -14.29
CA ASP A 57 11.71 -16.42 -14.01
C ASP A 57 12.04 -16.19 -12.52
N TRP A 58 11.01 -16.12 -11.65
CA TRP A 58 11.15 -16.11 -10.19
C TRP A 58 10.90 -17.48 -9.55
N THR A 59 10.79 -18.54 -10.34
CA THR A 59 10.59 -19.89 -9.80
C THR A 59 11.75 -20.27 -8.87
N GLY A 60 11.44 -20.62 -7.62
CA GLY A 60 12.43 -21.11 -6.65
C GLY A 60 13.08 -20.04 -5.77
N ILE A 61 12.66 -18.77 -5.87
CA ILE A 61 13.14 -17.73 -4.95
C ILE A 61 12.89 -18.10 -3.49
N GLN A 62 13.85 -17.80 -2.63
CA GLN A 62 13.84 -18.12 -1.20
C GLN A 62 14.16 -16.91 -0.32
N TYR A 63 14.72 -15.84 -0.89
CA TYR A 63 15.17 -14.67 -0.13
C TYR A 63 14.79 -13.35 -0.80
N LEU A 64 14.44 -12.35 0.01
CA LEU A 64 14.33 -10.95 -0.39
C LEU A 64 15.65 -10.25 -0.04
N GLN A 65 16.37 -9.81 -1.07
CA GLN A 65 17.66 -9.12 -0.89
C GLN A 65 17.47 -7.62 -0.70
N ALA A 66 16.69 -7.00 -1.59
CA ALA A 66 16.52 -5.57 -1.63
C ALA A 66 15.27 -5.18 -2.43
N PHE A 67 14.74 -3.99 -2.14
CA PHE A 67 13.65 -3.39 -2.91
C PHE A 67 13.78 -1.87 -2.90
N GLU A 68 13.09 -1.19 -3.79
CA GLU A 68 13.12 0.27 -3.91
C GLU A 68 11.71 0.78 -4.19
N ILE A 69 11.32 1.82 -3.45
CA ILE A 69 10.09 2.58 -3.66
C ILE A 69 10.47 3.93 -4.26
N LYS A 70 9.92 4.27 -5.42
CA LYS A 70 10.18 5.51 -6.15
C LYS A 70 8.89 6.19 -6.56
N ASP A 71 9.04 7.38 -7.12
CA ASP A 71 7.97 8.20 -7.70
C ASP A 71 6.93 8.61 -6.65
N ILE A 72 7.40 8.73 -5.41
CA ILE A 72 6.60 9.10 -4.22
C ILE A 72 6.89 10.52 -3.74
N GLY A 73 7.50 11.37 -4.58
CA GLY A 73 7.89 12.74 -4.23
C GLY A 73 9.39 12.93 -4.03
N ASN A 74 9.77 13.99 -3.31
CA ASN A 74 11.17 14.29 -2.99
C ASN A 74 11.53 13.67 -1.64
N VAL A 75 12.21 12.53 -1.68
CA VAL A 75 12.64 11.78 -0.49
C VAL A 75 14.06 12.20 -0.11
N THR A 76 14.26 12.58 1.15
CA THR A 76 15.56 12.95 1.73
C THR A 76 16.00 12.00 2.86
N GLY A 77 15.13 11.06 3.24
CA GLY A 77 15.43 10.02 4.22
C GLY A 77 14.35 8.95 4.19
N ALA A 78 14.68 7.75 4.65
CA ALA A 78 13.71 6.70 4.90
C ALA A 78 14.21 5.77 6.00
N THR A 79 13.32 5.21 6.78
CA THR A 79 13.64 4.23 7.83
C THR A 79 12.78 3.00 7.72
N LEU A 80 13.43 1.83 7.78
CA LEU A 80 12.79 0.53 7.86
C LEU A 80 13.56 -0.32 8.87
N THR A 81 12.87 -0.74 9.93
CA THR A 81 13.52 -1.47 11.03
C THR A 81 14.15 -2.77 10.53
N GLY A 82 15.44 -2.97 10.82
CA GLY A 82 16.19 -4.18 10.43
C GLY A 82 16.72 -4.16 9.00
N TRP A 83 16.55 -3.05 8.28
CA TRP A 83 17.04 -2.86 6.91
C TRP A 83 17.95 -1.63 6.85
N THR A 84 18.91 -1.67 5.93
CA THR A 84 19.65 -0.46 5.55
C THR A 84 18.85 0.27 4.48
N SER A 85 18.66 1.58 4.65
CA SER A 85 18.05 2.47 3.66
C SER A 85 19.11 3.33 2.97
N ASP A 86 18.90 3.61 1.69
CA ASP A 86 19.71 4.51 0.88
C ASP A 86 18.77 5.34 -0.02
N VAL A 87 18.89 6.66 0.04
CA VAL A 87 18.09 7.59 -0.78
C VAL A 87 18.89 8.17 -1.94
N ASP A 88 20.22 8.03 -1.89
CA ASP A 88 21.16 8.52 -2.91
C ASP A 88 21.37 7.48 -4.03
N HIS A 89 21.19 6.19 -3.73
CA HIS A 89 21.35 5.06 -4.65
C HIS A 89 20.11 4.19 -4.73
N GLY A 90 19.73 3.86 -5.96
CA GLY A 90 18.64 2.95 -6.30
C GLY A 90 19.10 1.51 -6.45
N LEU A 91 18.12 0.64 -6.64
CA LEU A 91 18.29 -0.80 -6.74
C LEU A 91 19.00 -1.19 -8.03
N ALA A 92 20.07 -1.96 -7.91
CA ALA A 92 20.88 -2.40 -9.04
C ALA A 92 20.11 -3.33 -9.99
N ALA A 93 20.26 -3.13 -11.30
CA ALA A 93 19.70 -4.07 -12.28
C ALA A 93 20.62 -5.30 -12.49
N ASN A 94 21.93 -5.11 -12.35
CA ASN A 94 22.96 -6.12 -12.63
C ASN A 94 23.97 -6.21 -11.48
N GLY A 95 23.46 -6.50 -10.28
CA GLY A 95 24.20 -6.60 -9.02
C GLY A 95 23.21 -6.63 -7.85
N LEU A 96 23.68 -6.65 -6.61
CA LEU A 96 22.81 -6.66 -5.42
C LEU A 96 22.79 -5.31 -4.70
N GLY A 97 21.64 -4.99 -4.11
CA GLY A 97 21.47 -3.84 -3.23
C GLY A 97 21.38 -2.49 -3.95
N CYS A 98 21.59 -1.44 -3.16
CA CYS A 98 21.37 -0.05 -3.54
C CYS A 98 22.68 0.57 -4.03
N THR A 99 22.97 0.48 -5.33
CA THR A 99 24.27 0.90 -5.90
C THR A 99 24.18 1.69 -7.20
N THR A 100 22.99 1.91 -7.75
CA THR A 100 22.82 2.67 -9.00
C THR A 100 22.33 4.08 -8.70
N GLY A 101 23.10 5.13 -9.04
CA GLY A 101 22.87 6.49 -8.52
C GLY A 101 21.51 7.16 -8.81
N GLY A 102 21.12 8.05 -7.90
CA GLY A 102 20.06 9.06 -7.98
C GLY A 102 18.64 8.51 -7.93
N THR A 103 17.97 8.59 -6.77
CA THR A 103 16.58 8.09 -6.64
C THR A 103 15.58 9.20 -6.29
N PRO A 104 14.45 9.33 -7.00
CA PRO A 104 13.26 10.01 -6.47
C PRO A 104 12.50 9.11 -5.49
N GLY A 105 13.22 8.50 -4.53
CA GLY A 105 12.70 7.40 -3.71
C GLY A 105 13.62 6.98 -2.57
N ALA A 106 13.47 5.74 -2.14
CA ALA A 106 14.39 5.08 -1.22
C ALA A 106 14.55 3.61 -1.59
N CYS A 107 15.80 3.15 -1.52
CA CYS A 107 16.18 1.76 -1.68
C CYS A 107 16.49 1.15 -0.31
N PHE A 108 16.10 -0.11 -0.13
CA PHE A 108 16.26 -0.85 1.11
C PHE A 108 16.94 -2.17 0.80
N PHE A 109 17.95 -2.54 1.58
CA PHE A 109 18.60 -3.84 1.46
C PHE A 109 18.90 -4.46 2.81
N SER A 110 18.95 -5.79 2.84
CA SER A 110 19.35 -6.58 4.00
C SER A 110 20.63 -7.37 3.69
N ALA A 111 21.51 -7.47 4.67
CA ALA A 111 22.72 -8.27 4.60
C ALA A 111 22.89 -9.03 5.93
N PRO A 112 22.66 -10.35 5.97
CA PRO A 112 22.30 -11.22 4.85
C PRO A 112 20.86 -10.98 4.33
N ALA A 113 20.56 -11.51 3.13
CA ALA A 113 19.21 -11.47 2.56
C ALA A 113 18.19 -12.12 3.51
N MET A 114 16.98 -11.56 3.57
CA MET A 114 15.89 -12.05 4.42
C MET A 114 15.21 -13.27 3.79
N SER A 115 14.96 -14.33 4.56
CA SER A 115 14.16 -15.47 4.10
C SER A 115 12.72 -15.05 3.77
N LEU A 116 12.23 -15.47 2.62
CA LEU A 116 10.85 -15.21 2.19
C LEU A 116 9.85 -15.99 3.03
N SER A 117 8.67 -15.39 3.21
CA SER A 117 7.45 -16.07 3.62
C SER A 117 6.33 -15.72 2.64
N ASN A 118 5.18 -16.38 2.75
CA ASN A 118 4.01 -16.06 1.92
C ASN A 118 3.26 -14.80 2.36
N SER A 119 3.69 -14.14 3.44
CA SER A 119 3.14 -12.87 3.89
C SER A 119 4.17 -12.13 4.75
N MET A 120 4.72 -11.04 4.21
CA MET A 120 5.65 -10.15 4.88
C MET A 120 5.16 -8.71 4.72
N SER A 121 5.27 -7.91 5.77
CA SER A 121 4.89 -6.51 5.74
C SER A 121 6.05 -5.64 6.24
N PHE A 122 6.32 -4.58 5.49
CA PHE A 122 7.36 -3.60 5.75
C PHE A 122 6.69 -2.25 5.94
N THR A 123 6.73 -1.71 7.15
CA THR A 123 6.28 -0.35 7.44
C THR A 123 7.48 0.57 7.34
N ILE A 124 7.41 1.53 6.43
CA ILE A 124 8.51 2.39 6.02
C ILE A 124 8.09 3.83 6.30
N ASP A 125 8.89 4.52 7.11
CA ASP A 125 8.71 5.95 7.34
C ASP A 125 9.64 6.71 6.39
N PHE A 126 9.09 7.67 5.65
CA PHE A 126 9.84 8.52 4.74
C PHE A 126 10.03 9.90 5.35
N THR A 127 11.16 10.54 5.03
CA THR A 127 11.38 11.96 5.27
C THR A 127 11.50 12.64 3.92
N GLY A 128 10.73 13.70 3.70
CA GLY A 128 10.72 14.35 2.40
C GLY A 128 9.65 15.42 2.27
N THR A 129 9.46 15.87 1.03
CA THR A 129 8.45 16.87 0.67
C THR A 129 7.65 16.40 -0.53
N GLY A 130 6.34 16.69 -0.51
CA GLY A 130 5.44 16.29 -1.60
C GLY A 130 5.25 14.77 -1.67
N LEU A 131 5.27 14.10 -0.51
CA LEU A 131 5.08 12.66 -0.44
C LEU A 131 3.69 12.27 -0.96
N ASN A 132 3.64 11.33 -1.88
CA ASN A 132 2.40 10.79 -2.44
C ASN A 132 2.56 9.27 -2.65
N PHE A 133 1.59 8.51 -2.16
CA PHE A 133 1.61 7.05 -2.18
C PHE A 133 0.48 6.44 -3.03
N ASP A 134 -0.14 7.20 -3.93
CA ASP A 134 -1.27 6.75 -4.75
C ASP A 134 -0.86 5.77 -5.86
N ALA A 135 0.38 5.86 -6.33
CA ALA A 135 0.92 5.02 -7.39
C ALA A 135 2.44 4.85 -7.29
N PRO A 136 2.96 4.25 -6.20
CA PRO A 136 4.39 4.09 -6.00
C PRO A 136 4.99 3.16 -7.06
N HIS A 137 6.21 3.46 -7.52
CA HIS A 137 6.98 2.60 -8.39
C HIS A 137 7.82 1.64 -7.56
N LEU A 138 7.63 0.32 -7.74
CA LEU A 138 8.31 -0.71 -6.99
C LEU A 138 9.34 -1.42 -7.87
N LYS A 139 10.54 -1.58 -7.31
CA LYS A 139 11.55 -2.52 -7.80
C LYS A 139 11.92 -3.53 -6.71
N VAL A 140 12.18 -4.79 -7.07
CA VAL A 140 12.47 -5.87 -6.12
C VAL A 140 13.57 -6.79 -6.64
N GLN A 141 14.46 -7.21 -5.75
CA GLN A 141 15.47 -8.24 -5.95
C GLN A 141 15.20 -9.44 -5.05
N PHE A 142 14.96 -10.59 -5.69
CA PHE A 142 14.89 -11.89 -5.02
C PHE A 142 16.13 -12.74 -5.31
N LEU A 143 16.43 -13.66 -4.41
CA LEU A 143 17.48 -14.69 -4.57
C LEU A 143 16.90 -16.08 -4.28
N GLU A 144 17.44 -17.11 -4.91
CA GLU A 144 17.26 -18.53 -4.58
C GLU A 144 18.22 -19.02 -3.48
N SER A 145 19.38 -18.38 -3.35
CA SER A 145 20.48 -18.73 -2.45
C SER A 145 21.19 -17.49 -1.92
N LEU A 146 21.66 -17.56 -0.67
CA LEU A 146 22.42 -16.51 0.01
C LEU A 146 23.81 -16.24 -0.61
N THR A 147 24.29 -17.11 -1.50
CA THR A 147 25.61 -16.98 -2.14
C THR A 147 25.57 -16.37 -3.53
N GLN A 148 24.38 -16.00 -4.02
CA GLN A 148 24.24 -15.36 -5.33
C GLN A 148 24.79 -13.93 -5.30
N ASP A 149 25.32 -13.49 -6.43
CA ASP A 149 25.85 -12.13 -6.65
C ASP A 149 24.94 -11.28 -7.56
N LYS A 150 23.82 -11.86 -8.00
CA LYS A 150 22.83 -11.26 -8.91
C LYS A 150 21.41 -11.69 -8.56
N PRO A 151 20.41 -10.84 -8.85
CA PRO A 151 19.01 -11.20 -8.63
C PRO A 151 18.60 -12.39 -9.50
N THR A 152 17.69 -13.20 -8.96
CA THR A 152 17.00 -14.26 -9.72
C THR A 152 15.96 -13.63 -10.63
N GLY A 153 15.98 -14.04 -11.91
CA GLY A 153 15.01 -13.62 -12.91
C GLY A 153 15.12 -12.14 -13.31
N ASN A 154 14.07 -11.63 -13.94
CA ASN A 154 14.00 -10.22 -14.31
C ASN A 154 13.71 -9.37 -13.09
N LEU A 155 14.36 -8.20 -13.01
CA LEU A 155 14.08 -7.21 -11.97
C LEU A 155 12.65 -6.67 -12.15
N LEU A 156 11.82 -6.75 -11.10
CA LEU A 156 10.55 -6.00 -11.09
C LEU A 156 10.87 -4.51 -11.20
N SER A 157 10.13 -3.79 -12.03
CA SER A 157 10.24 -2.34 -12.12
C SER A 157 8.92 -1.78 -12.64
N LEU A 158 7.89 -1.84 -11.80
CA LEU A 158 6.51 -1.54 -12.18
C LEU A 158 5.83 -0.64 -11.16
N THR A 159 4.90 0.18 -11.64
CA THR A 159 4.05 1.01 -10.78
C THR A 159 2.98 0.11 -10.17
N ILE A 160 2.76 0.25 -8.86
CA ILE A 160 1.66 -0.43 -8.17
C ILE A 160 0.43 0.47 -8.31
N PRO A 161 -0.57 0.11 -9.14
CA PRO A 161 -1.72 0.97 -9.38
C PRO A 161 -2.67 0.95 -8.18
N ALA A 162 -3.31 2.10 -7.93
CA ALA A 162 -4.44 2.17 -7.02
C ALA A 162 -5.51 1.16 -7.41
N VAL A 163 -6.03 0.41 -6.43
CA VAL A 163 -7.18 -0.46 -6.63
C VAL A 163 -8.42 0.44 -6.64
N PRO A 164 -9.18 0.51 -7.76
CA PRO A 164 -10.41 1.29 -7.79
C PRO A 164 -11.39 0.72 -6.76
N GLU A 165 -11.73 1.48 -5.71
CA GLU A 165 -12.62 1.00 -4.66
C GLU A 165 -14.01 0.58 -5.21
N PRO A 166 -14.41 -0.70 -5.13
CA PRO A 166 -15.65 -1.14 -5.77
C PRO A 166 -16.96 -0.79 -5.03
N GLN A 167 -16.93 -0.18 -3.85
CA GLN A 167 -18.04 -0.33 -2.88
C GLN A 167 -18.44 0.91 -2.06
N THR A 168 -17.56 1.91 -1.92
CA THR A 168 -17.94 3.20 -1.29
C THR A 168 -19.05 3.90 -2.09
N TYR A 169 -18.98 3.85 -3.42
CA TYR A 169 -20.01 4.40 -4.30
C TYR A 169 -21.34 3.65 -4.21
N ALA A 170 -21.31 2.33 -4.12
CA ALA A 170 -22.51 1.52 -4.02
C ALA A 170 -23.24 1.73 -2.67
N LEU A 171 -22.49 1.83 -1.57
CA LEU A 171 -23.05 2.08 -0.23
C LEU A 171 -23.56 3.51 -0.05
N MET A 172 -22.89 4.50 -0.64
CA MET A 172 -23.38 5.88 -0.69
C MET A 172 -24.70 5.98 -1.46
N LEU A 173 -24.77 5.33 -2.63
CA LEU A 173 -25.97 5.31 -3.46
C LEU A 173 -27.13 4.57 -2.76
N ALA A 174 -26.85 3.46 -2.10
CA ALA A 174 -27.82 2.74 -1.29
C ALA A 174 -28.34 3.59 -0.10
N GLY A 175 -27.44 4.33 0.57
CA GLY A 175 -27.79 5.26 1.64
C GLY A 175 -28.74 6.36 1.17
N LEU A 176 -28.46 6.99 0.01
CA LEU A 176 -29.33 8.00 -0.58
C LEU A 176 -30.70 7.44 -0.99
N ALA A 177 -30.71 6.25 -1.60
CA ALA A 177 -31.92 5.58 -2.00
C ALA A 177 -32.83 5.28 -0.79
N ALA A 178 -32.25 4.84 0.32
CA ALA A 178 -32.98 4.58 1.56
C ALA A 178 -33.61 5.85 2.15
N VAL A 179 -32.86 6.95 2.22
CA VAL A 179 -33.38 8.24 2.74
C VAL A 179 -34.50 8.79 1.85
N GLY A 180 -34.33 8.74 0.53
CA GLY A 180 -35.35 9.17 -0.44
C GLY A 180 -36.65 8.36 -0.31
N PHE A 181 -36.53 7.05 -0.10
CA PHE A 181 -37.68 6.17 0.13
C PHE A 181 -38.43 6.52 1.42
N VAL A 182 -37.71 6.77 2.52
CA VAL A 182 -38.32 7.16 3.81
C VAL A 182 -39.02 8.52 3.71
N ALA A 183 -38.40 9.51 3.07
CA ALA A 183 -39.00 10.83 2.87
C ALA A 183 -40.28 10.78 2.04
N ARG A 184 -40.33 9.91 1.02
CA ARG A 184 -41.54 9.68 0.21
C ARG A 184 -42.68 9.12 1.05
N ARG A 185 -42.43 8.14 1.91
CA ARG A 185 -43.46 7.56 2.79
C ARG A 185 -44.05 8.58 3.76
N ARG A 186 -43.23 9.49 4.29
CA ARG A 186 -43.68 10.54 5.23
C ARG A 186 -44.57 11.61 4.61
N ARG A 187 -44.58 11.76 3.28
CA ARG A 187 -45.47 12.70 2.57
C ARG A 187 -46.80 12.06 2.16
N GLN A 188 -46.89 10.74 2.19
CA GLN A 188 -48.08 9.98 1.79
C GLN A 188 -48.95 9.55 2.97
N ALA A 189 -48.48 9.77 4.20
CA ALA A 189 -49.23 9.65 5.45
C ALA A 189 -49.54 11.06 5.98
#